data_AF-A0A971F2V1-F1
#
_entry.id   AF-A0A971F2V1-F1
#
_cell.length_a   1.000
_cell.length_b   1.000
_cell.length_c   1.000
_cell.angle_alpha   90.00
_cell.angle_beta   90.00
_cell.angle_gamma   90.00
#
_symmetry.space_group_name_H-M   'P 1'
#
loop_
_entity.id
_entity.type
_entity.pdbx_description
1 polymer ?
#
loop_
_entity_poly.entity_id
_entity_poly.type
_entity_poly.pdbx_seq_one_letter_code
_entity_poly.pdbx_strand_id
1 'polypeptide(L)'
;MNLLNEKAKHTKFGTGVIKSLENGVIRIQFDEAIGEKAFVYPDSFEKFLKIENASLKKEIKNDLKARMEQKELEKERQRMESERQEKERREALEKDKPKSRGRKTGTSAKSAPKQKQ
;
A
#
# COMPACT_ATOMS: atom_id res chain seq x y z
N MET A 1 11.22 19.72 13.37
CA MET A 1 12.43 19.06 13.90
C MET A 1 13.59 19.36 12.98
N ASN A 2 14.74 19.81 13.49
CA ASN A 2 15.95 20.00 12.69
C ASN A 2 16.87 18.80 12.90
N LEU A 3 16.96 17.94 11.90
CA LEU A 3 17.85 16.77 11.89
C LEU A 3 19.18 17.08 11.15
N LEU A 4 19.33 18.28 10.59
CA LEU A 4 20.54 18.71 9.90
C LEU A 4 21.74 18.70 10.85
N ASN A 5 22.88 18.22 10.36
CA ASN A 5 24.15 18.09 11.07
C ASN A 5 24.15 17.13 12.27
N GLU A 6 23.08 16.37 12.47
CA GLU A 6 23.03 15.35 13.53
C GLU A 6 23.74 14.06 13.11
N LYS A 7 24.28 13.37 14.12
CA LYS A 7 24.96 12.09 13.95
C LYS A 7 23.96 10.94 13.99
N ALA A 8 23.89 10.18 12.90
CA ALA A 8 23.06 8.99 12.79
C ALA A 8 23.95 7.77 12.51
N LYS A 9 23.74 6.69 13.26
CA LYS A 9 24.46 5.43 13.10
C LYS A 9 23.59 4.42 12.34
N HIS A 10 24.06 4.01 11.18
CA HIS A 10 23.46 2.94 10.40
C HIS A 10 24.08 1.59 10.77
N THR A 11 23.27 0.54 10.88
CA THR A 11 23.75 -0.80 11.28
C THR A 11 24.83 -1.36 10.32
N LYS A 12 24.71 -1.09 9.02
CA LYS A 12 25.66 -1.57 7.99
C LYS A 12 26.75 -0.57 7.61
N PHE A 13 26.47 0.73 7.75
CA PHE A 13 27.34 1.80 7.22
C PHE A 13 28.10 2.55 8.31
N GLY A 14 27.85 2.22 9.58
CA GLY A 14 28.49 2.91 10.70
C GLY A 14 27.89 4.29 10.94
N THR A 15 28.70 5.21 11.46
CA THR A 15 28.26 6.55 11.83
C THR A 15 28.31 7.48 10.61
N GLY A 16 27.26 8.26 10.41
CA GLY A 16 27.17 9.29 9.38
C GLY A 16 26.51 10.56 9.90
N VAL A 17 26.62 11.63 9.12
CA VAL A 17 26.09 12.96 9.45
C VAL A 17 25.01 13.34 8.46
N ILE A 18 23.86 13.79 8.96
CA ILE A 18 22.75 14.23 8.11
C ILE A 18 23.12 15.57 7.45
N LYS A 19 23.17 15.58 6.12
CA LYS A 19 23.47 16.76 5.30
C LYS A 19 22.21 17.52 4.89
N SER A 20 21.12 16.81 4.62
CA SER A 20 19.88 17.42 4.14
C SER A 20 18.67 16.58 4.50
N LEU A 21 17.51 17.22 4.66
CA LEU A 21 16.21 16.59 4.79
C LEU A 21 15.26 17.31 3.84
N GLU A 22 14.77 16.63 2.82
CA GLU A 22 13.84 17.21 1.85
C GLU A 22 12.79 16.16 1.47
N ASN A 23 11.51 16.56 1.36
CA ASN A 23 10.42 15.69 0.91
C ASN A 23 10.28 14.37 1.71
N GLY A 24 10.60 14.38 2.99
CA GLY A 24 10.60 13.16 3.82
C GLY A 24 11.75 12.21 3.51
N VAL A 25 12.82 12.70 2.88
CA VAL A 25 14.05 11.94 2.60
C VAL A 25 15.23 12.64 3.26
N ILE A 26 15.95 11.94 4.14
CA ILE A 26 17.20 12.41 4.72
C ILE A 26 18.38 11.95 3.88
N ARG A 27 19.36 12.82 3.67
CA ARG A 27 20.66 12.50 3.09
C ARG A 27 21.68 12.46 4.21
N ILE A 28 22.31 11.31 4.38
CA ILE A 28 23.33 11.07 5.37
C ILE A 28 24.66 10.87 4.63
N GLN A 29 25.64 11.70 4.95
CA GLN A 29 27.01 11.49 4.53
C GLN A 29 27.68 10.54 5.52
N PHE A 30 28.02 9.35 5.06
CA PHE A 30 28.84 8.41 5.82
C PHE A 30 30.33 8.64 5.54
N ASP A 31 31.15 7.76 6.08
CA ASP A 31 32.57 7.68 5.78
C ASP A 31 32.86 7.65 4.28
N GLU A 32 34.05 8.09 3.87
CA GLU A 32 34.45 8.30 2.47
C GLU A 32 34.33 7.01 1.64
N ALA A 33 34.50 5.84 2.27
CA ALA A 33 34.31 4.54 1.65
C ALA A 33 32.86 4.24 1.21
N ILE A 34 31.86 4.92 1.79
CA ILE A 34 30.43 4.67 1.56
C ILE A 34 29.80 5.85 0.81
N GLY A 35 30.19 7.07 1.18
CA GLY A 35 29.68 8.31 0.61
C GLY A 35 28.32 8.74 1.15
N GLU A 36 27.61 9.55 0.36
CA GLU A 36 26.27 10.04 0.68
C GLU A 36 25.20 9.00 0.34
N LYS A 37 24.24 8.81 1.26
CA LYS A 37 23.10 7.93 1.06
C LYS A 37 21.80 8.63 1.48
N ALA A 38 20.77 8.47 0.65
CA ALA A 38 19.43 8.94 0.94
C ALA A 38 18.59 7.85 1.61
N PHE A 39 17.79 8.23 2.62
CA PHE A 39 16.91 7.34 3.38
C PHE A 39 15.55 7.99 3.58
N VAL A 40 14.49 7.19 3.60
CA VAL A 40 13.13 7.68 3.84
C VAL A 40 12.91 7.93 5.33
N TYR A 41 12.46 9.13 5.67
CA TYR A 41 12.08 9.55 7.01
C TYR A 41 10.55 9.51 7.18
N PRO A 42 10.05 9.03 8.33
CA PRO A 42 10.79 8.53 9.50
C PRO A 42 11.07 7.00 9.47
N ASP A 43 10.59 6.26 8.46
CA ASP A 43 10.70 4.79 8.32
C ASP A 43 12.10 4.21 8.52
N SER A 44 13.15 4.85 7.98
CA SER A 44 14.50 4.28 8.02
C SER A 44 15.11 4.24 9.43
N PHE A 45 14.59 5.05 10.36
CA PHE A 45 14.99 5.05 11.77
C PHE A 45 14.35 3.91 12.59
N GLU A 46 13.40 3.17 12.02
CA GLU A 46 12.80 2.03 12.71
C GLU A 46 13.78 0.85 12.80
N LYS A 47 14.46 0.55 11.69
CA LYS A 47 15.25 -0.69 11.53
C LYS A 47 16.71 -0.47 11.17
N PHE A 48 17.02 0.61 10.44
CA PHE A 48 18.31 0.75 9.77
C PHE A 48 19.19 1.82 10.41
N LEU A 49 18.59 2.89 10.94
CA LEU A 49 19.27 4.04 11.52
C LEU A 49 18.99 4.15 13.02
N LYS A 50 20.02 4.53 13.79
CA LYS A 50 19.95 4.83 15.22
C LYS A 50 20.59 6.19 15.46
N ILE A 51 19.84 7.11 16.06
CA ILE A 51 20.39 8.39 16.50
C ILE A 51 20.92 8.25 17.94
N GLU A 52 22.06 8.86 18.23
CA GLU A 52 22.63 8.85 19.59
C GLU A 52 21.92 9.85 20.51
N ASN A 53 21.38 10.92 19.92
CA ASN A 53 20.69 11.97 20.65
C ASN A 53 19.33 11.48 21.21
N ALA A 54 19.23 11.37 22.53
CA ALA A 54 18.04 10.86 23.20
C ALA A 54 16.78 11.71 22.95
N SER A 55 16.95 13.04 22.80
CA SER A 55 15.86 13.97 22.51
C SER A 55 15.26 13.68 21.14
N LEU A 56 16.12 13.61 20.12
CA LEU A 56 15.70 13.30 18.75
C LEU A 56 15.16 11.88 18.63
N LYS A 57 15.72 10.91 19.36
CA LYS A 57 15.21 9.54 19.36
C LYS A 57 13.74 9.47 19.81
N LYS A 58 13.35 10.27 20.80
CA LYS A 58 11.95 10.37 21.23
C LYS A 58 11.08 11.03 20.17
N GLU A 59 11.57 12.13 19.62
CA GLU A 59 10.88 12.87 18.55
C GLU A 59 10.63 12.00 17.30
N ILE A 60 11.67 11.33 16.80
CA ILE A 60 11.60 10.43 15.64
C ILE A 60 10.64 9.27 15.92
N LYS A 61 10.65 8.69 17.12
CA LYS A 61 9.69 7.64 17.50
C LYS A 61 8.25 8.15 17.49
N ASN A 62 8.04 9.38 17.93
CA ASN A 62 6.72 9.99 17.94
C ASN A 62 6.25 10.26 16.50
N ASP A 63 7.13 10.77 15.64
CA ASP A 63 6.87 11.01 14.22
C ASP A 63 6.59 9.71 13.47
N LEU A 64 7.37 8.64 13.71
CA LEU A 64 7.12 7.29 13.20
C LEU A 64 5.74 6.78 13.59
N LYS A 65 5.36 6.91 14.87
CA LYS A 65 4.04 6.49 15.34
C LYS A 65 2.93 7.25 14.65
N ALA A 66 3.03 8.58 14.57
CA ALA A 66 2.04 9.41 13.90
C ALA A 66 1.90 9.04 12.42
N ARG A 67 3.03 8.82 11.73
CA ARG A 67 3.06 8.42 10.31
C ARG A 67 2.42 7.04 10.10
N MET A 68 2.71 6.08 10.98
CA MET A 68 2.15 4.73 10.92
C MET A 68 0.63 4.74 11.16
N GLU A 69 0.18 5.50 12.15
CA GLU A 69 -1.25 5.61 12.49
C GLU A 69 -2.05 6.24 11.34
N GLN A 70 -1.51 7.30 10.71
CA GLN A 70 -2.13 7.88 9.51
C GLN A 70 -2.19 6.89 8.34
N LYS A 71 -1.12 6.13 8.13
CA LYS A 71 -1.04 5.14 7.04
C LYS A 71 -1.98 3.96 7.26
N GLU A 72 -2.14 3.51 8.50
CA GLU A 72 -3.10 2.46 8.88
C GLU A 72 -4.54 2.93 8.61
N LEU A 73 -4.87 4.15 9.03
CA LEU A 73 -6.20 4.74 8.81
C LEU A 73 -6.53 4.90 7.32
N GLU A 74 -5.58 5.34 6.52
CA GLU A 74 -5.73 5.48 5.06
C GLU A 74 -5.89 4.11 4.39
N LYS A 75 -5.12 3.12 4.83
CA LYS A 75 -5.18 1.75 4.32
C LYS A 75 -6.51 1.07 4.67
N GLU A 76 -7.05 1.34 5.86
CA GLU A 76 -8.36 0.85 6.28
C GLU A 76 -9.49 1.50 5.45
N ARG A 77 -9.43 2.82 5.24
CA ARG A 77 -10.35 3.52 4.33
C ARG A 77 -10.31 2.95 2.92
N GLN A 78 -9.11 2.75 2.38
CA GLN A 78 -8.95 2.20 1.05
C GLN A 78 -9.46 0.75 0.95
N ARG A 79 -9.30 -0.06 2.01
CA ARG A 79 -9.90 -1.39 2.10
C ARG A 79 -11.42 -1.34 2.05
N MET A 80 -12.03 -0.48 2.87
CA MET A 80 -13.49 -0.32 2.91
C MET A 80 -14.06 0.15 1.57
N GLU A 81 -13.37 1.08 0.91
CA GLU A 81 -13.79 1.59 -0.40
C GLU A 81 -13.66 0.51 -1.49
N SER A 82 -12.53 -0.21 -1.51
CA SER A 82 -12.32 -1.32 -2.44
C SER A 82 -13.35 -2.44 -2.24
N GLU A 83 -13.69 -2.77 -0.99
CA GLU A 83 -14.68 -3.81 -0.68
C GLU A 83 -16.08 -3.38 -1.12
N ARG A 84 -16.44 -2.11 -0.90
CA ARG A 84 -17.70 -1.53 -1.37
C ARG A 84 -17.80 -1.56 -2.89
N GLN A 85 -16.72 -1.19 -3.57
CA GLN A 85 -16.65 -1.15 -5.03
C GLN A 85 -16.71 -2.56 -5.65
N GLU A 86 -16.06 -3.54 -5.02
CA GLU A 86 -16.16 -4.95 -5.43
C GLU A 86 -17.58 -5.48 -5.26
N LYS A 87 -18.22 -5.16 -4.13
CA LYS A 87 -19.60 -5.59 -3.84
C LYS A 87 -20.59 -4.98 -4.85
N GLU A 88 -20.47 -3.70 -5.15
CA GLU A 88 -21.28 -3.02 -6.18
C GLU A 88 -21.09 -3.65 -7.56
N ARG A 89 -19.84 -3.96 -7.93
CA ARG A 89 -19.51 -4.61 -9.20
C ARG A 89 -20.10 -6.03 -9.28
N ARG A 90 -20.11 -6.77 -8.17
CA ARG A 90 -20.70 -8.12 -8.07
C ARG A 90 -22.21 -8.07 -8.19
N GLU A 91 -22.86 -7.11 -7.54
CA GLU A 91 -24.31 -6.90 -7.60
C GLU A 91 -24.78 -6.45 -9.00
N ALA A 92 -23.97 -5.64 -9.71
CA ALA A 92 -24.23 -5.27 -11.10
C ALA A 92 -24.16 -6.49 -12.05
N LEU A 93 -23.17 -7.36 -11.87
CA LEU A 93 -23.02 -8.60 -12.64
C LEU A 93 -24.13 -9.62 -12.36
N GLU A 94 -24.69 -9.65 -11.14
CA GLU A 94 -25.83 -10.52 -10.81
C GLU A 94 -27.16 -10.01 -11.40
N LYS A 95 -27.36 -8.70 -11.50
CA LYS A 95 -28.56 -8.11 -12.13
C LYS A 95 -28.60 -8.32 -13.64
N ASP A 96 -27.46 -8.52 -14.29
CA ASP A 96 -27.35 -8.75 -15.73
C ASP A 96 -27.47 -10.22 -16.14
N LYS A 97 -27.61 -11.17 -15.20
CA LYS A 97 -27.94 -12.56 -15.57
C LYS A 97 -29.38 -12.60 -16.10
N PRO A 98 -29.62 -12.88 -17.40
CA PRO A 98 -30.98 -13.09 -17.87
C PRO A 98 -31.56 -14.28 -17.12
N LYS A 99 -32.69 -14.06 -16.44
CA LYS A 99 -33.59 -15.14 -16.03
C LYS A 99 -34.01 -15.86 -17.32
N SER A 100 -33.27 -16.89 -17.72
CA SER A 100 -33.73 -17.87 -18.69
C SER A 100 -34.90 -18.61 -18.03
N ARG A 101 -36.06 -17.99 -18.24
CA ARG A 101 -37.38 -18.44 -17.84
C ARG A 101 -37.52 -19.91 -18.21
N GLY A 102 -37.85 -20.73 -17.22
CA GLY A 102 -38.56 -21.97 -17.51
C GLY A 102 -39.79 -21.62 -18.34
N ARG A 103 -39.88 -22.17 -19.54
CA ARG A 103 -41.14 -22.28 -20.28
C ARG A 103 -41.42 -23.75 -20.50
N LYS A 104 -42.23 -24.31 -19.60
CA LYS A 104 -42.97 -25.55 -19.86
C LYS A 104 -44.06 -25.20 -20.88
N THR A 105 -44.09 -25.86 -22.03
CA THR A 105 -45.32 -26.11 -22.80
C THR A 105 -45.26 -27.53 -23.34
N GLY A 106 -46.16 -28.37 -22.84
CA GLY A 106 -46.36 -29.71 -23.35
C GLY A 106 -47.12 -29.73 -24.67
N THR A 107 -46.93 -30.85 -25.37
CA THR A 107 -47.90 -31.61 -26.18
C THR A 107 -48.40 -31.05 -27.53
N SER A 108 -48.22 -31.93 -28.53
CA SER A 108 -48.98 -32.09 -29.78
C SER A 108 -48.58 -31.26 -31.01
N ALA A 109 -47.93 -31.90 -32.00
CA ALA A 109 -48.62 -32.43 -33.18
C ALA A 109 -47.63 -32.97 -34.23
N LYS A 110 -47.94 -34.16 -34.76
CA LYS A 110 -47.30 -34.87 -35.87
C LYS A 110 -47.15 -33.99 -37.13
N SER A 111 -46.03 -34.12 -37.84
CA SER A 111 -45.96 -34.72 -39.19
C SER A 111 -44.64 -34.38 -39.89
N ALA A 112 -43.90 -35.40 -40.32
CA ALA A 112 -42.81 -35.28 -41.29
C ALA A 112 -43.03 -36.35 -42.36
N PRO A 113 -43.15 -36.00 -43.66
CA PRO A 113 -42.99 -36.97 -44.73
C PRO A 113 -41.53 -36.95 -45.21
N LYS A 114 -40.84 -38.09 -45.10
CA LYS A 114 -39.67 -38.48 -45.90
C LYS A 114 -40.15 -39.60 -46.81
N GLN A 115 -39.74 -39.79 -48.05
CA GLN A 115 -38.87 -39.14 -49.03
C GLN A 115 -39.22 -39.88 -50.33
N LYS A 116 -39.26 -39.21 -51.48
CA LYS A 116 -39.37 -39.87 -52.78
C LYS A 116 -38.18 -39.43 -53.62
N GLN A 117 -37.25 -40.35 -53.86
CA GLN A 117 -36.65 -40.65 -55.16
C GLN A 117 -35.76 -41.88 -55.02
#